data_AF-A0A1N7M6N1-F1
#
_entry.id   AF-A0A1N7M6N1-F1
#
_cell.length_a   1.000
_cell.length_b   1.000
_cell.length_c   1.000
_cell.angle_alpha   90.00
_cell.angle_beta   90.00
_cell.angle_gamma   90.00
#
_symmetry.space_group_name_H-M   'P 1'
#
loop_
_entity.id
_entity.type
_entity.pdbx_description
1 polymer ?
#
loop_
_entity_poly.entity_id
_entity_poly.type
_entity_poly.pdbx_seq_one_letter_code
_entity_poly.pdbx_strand_id
1 'polypeptide(L)'
;MIRLATVATCLLVLVSASPVAAQQGWVVGPLPLGDALTLRTGPAPDFEAIGQLASGTGPLSRETCVRLITDPAETHVPNLPEWCRMARNGQMLGWVAARYLSPADEALRLVRGWRGEGDACRIAGETALTVEYLDDSADLVACPDGHPELSSLQQDRRARIVGHILGHTLLSVPR
;
A
#
# COMPACT_ATOMS: atom_id res chain seq x y z
N MET A 1 -61.35 -24.67 36.80
CA MET A 1 -60.91 -23.84 35.66
C MET A 1 -59.52 -23.30 35.99
N ILE A 2 -58.45 -23.90 35.45
CA ILE A 2 -57.06 -23.45 35.65
C ILE A 2 -56.49 -23.19 34.26
N ARG A 3 -56.07 -21.94 33.98
CA ARG A 3 -55.37 -21.57 32.75
C ARG A 3 -53.88 -21.57 33.03
N LEU A 4 -53.12 -22.44 32.35
CA LEU A 4 -51.67 -22.36 32.31
C LEU A 4 -51.27 -21.25 31.33
N ALA A 5 -50.44 -20.31 31.77
CA ALA A 5 -49.80 -19.31 30.94
C ALA A 5 -48.39 -19.79 30.56
N THR A 6 -48.16 -20.03 29.27
CA THR A 6 -46.86 -20.40 28.73
C THR A 6 -46.00 -19.14 28.57
N VAL A 7 -44.95 -19.01 29.37
CA VAL A 7 -43.96 -17.92 29.26
C VAL A 7 -42.92 -18.32 28.22
N ALA A 8 -43.00 -17.71 27.03
CA ALA A 8 -42.00 -17.85 25.99
C ALA A 8 -40.74 -17.05 26.39
N THR A 9 -39.68 -17.76 26.76
CA THR A 9 -38.38 -17.15 27.11
C THR A 9 -37.63 -16.89 25.81
N CYS A 10 -37.55 -15.62 25.39
CA CYS A 10 -36.80 -15.19 24.22
C CYS A 10 -35.30 -15.12 24.59
N LEU A 11 -34.52 -16.07 24.07
CA LEU A 11 -33.06 -16.11 24.25
C LEU A 11 -32.42 -15.05 23.34
N LEU A 12 -32.05 -13.89 23.89
CA LEU A 12 -31.27 -12.88 23.15
C LEU A 12 -29.81 -13.37 23.02
N VAL A 13 -29.40 -13.72 21.80
CA VAL A 13 -27.99 -13.95 21.47
C VAL A 13 -27.34 -12.59 21.17
N LEU A 14 -26.53 -12.10 22.11
CA LEU A 14 -25.67 -10.93 21.89
C LEU A 14 -24.49 -11.35 21.01
N VAL A 15 -24.57 -11.07 19.72
CA VAL A 15 -23.44 -11.21 18.79
C VAL A 15 -22.48 -10.06 19.05
N SER A 16 -21.37 -10.33 19.71
CA SER A 16 -20.26 -9.39 19.83
C SER A 16 -19.52 -9.35 18.49
N ALA A 17 -19.77 -8.30 17.70
CA ALA A 17 -18.93 -7.98 16.56
C ALA A 17 -17.56 -7.54 17.10
N SER A 18 -16.59 -8.45 17.08
CA SER A 18 -15.19 -8.04 17.25
C SER A 18 -14.86 -7.03 16.15
N PRO A 19 -14.12 -5.95 16.43
CA PRO A 19 -13.59 -5.13 15.34
C PRO A 19 -12.73 -6.07 14.50
N VAL A 20 -13.13 -6.28 13.25
CA VAL A 20 -12.24 -6.85 12.24
C VAL A 20 -11.05 -5.91 12.26
N ALA A 21 -9.91 -6.37 12.79
CA ALA A 21 -8.66 -5.67 12.62
C ALA A 21 -8.54 -5.44 11.11
N ALA A 22 -8.62 -4.17 10.68
CA ALA A 22 -8.50 -3.83 9.27
C ALA A 22 -7.23 -4.52 8.80
N GLN A 23 -7.34 -5.46 7.85
CA GLN A 23 -6.18 -6.08 7.24
C GLN A 23 -5.28 -4.94 6.81
N GLN A 24 -4.10 -4.82 7.45
CA GLN A 24 -3.14 -3.79 7.11
C GLN A 24 -2.82 -3.98 5.63
N GLY A 25 -3.27 -3.03 4.81
CA GLY A 25 -3.00 -3.03 3.39
C GLY A 25 -1.51 -2.81 3.18
N TRP A 26 -0.96 -3.38 2.11
CA TRP A 26 0.44 -3.24 1.75
C TRP A 26 0.57 -2.49 0.43
N VAL A 27 1.68 -1.78 0.29
CA VAL A 27 2.10 -1.20 -0.99
C VAL A 27 3.51 -1.66 -1.31
N VAL A 28 3.86 -1.62 -2.58
CA VAL A 28 5.27 -1.63 -2.98
C VAL A 28 5.90 -0.32 -2.51
N GLY A 29 6.94 -0.43 -1.68
CA GLY A 29 7.74 0.69 -1.18
C GLY A 29 8.57 1.34 -2.30
N PRO A 30 9.45 2.31 -1.95
CA PRO A 30 10.24 3.03 -2.94
C PRO A 30 11.12 2.08 -3.73
N LEU A 31 11.07 2.20 -5.05
CA LEU A 31 11.99 1.56 -5.98
C LEU A 31 12.72 2.64 -6.78
N PRO A 32 13.94 2.38 -7.27
CA PRO A 32 14.61 3.29 -8.19
C PRO A 32 13.73 3.67 -9.39
N LEU A 33 13.91 4.87 -9.94
CA LEU A 33 13.15 5.35 -11.10
C LEU A 33 13.33 4.38 -12.29
N GLY A 34 12.20 3.84 -12.77
CA GLY A 34 12.17 2.86 -13.86
C GLY A 34 12.25 1.40 -13.42
N ASP A 35 12.48 1.13 -12.14
CA ASP A 35 12.49 -0.23 -11.59
C ASP A 35 11.09 -0.72 -11.20
N ALA A 36 10.96 -2.04 -11.12
CA ALA A 36 9.75 -2.70 -10.66
C ALA A 36 10.06 -3.93 -9.79
N LEU A 37 9.20 -4.18 -8.80
CA LEU A 37 9.27 -5.35 -7.95
C LEU A 37 8.79 -6.57 -8.72
N THR A 38 9.67 -7.56 -8.90
CA THR A 38 9.35 -8.80 -9.61
C THR A 38 8.39 -9.69 -8.82
N LEU A 39 7.32 -10.14 -9.48
CA LEU A 39 6.44 -11.22 -9.03
C LEU A 39 6.98 -12.56 -9.51
N ARG A 40 6.99 -13.56 -8.64
CA ARG A 40 7.53 -14.89 -8.93
C ARG A 40 6.57 -16.02 -8.60
N THR A 41 6.79 -17.19 -9.20
CA THR A 41 6.04 -18.42 -8.89
C THR A 41 6.33 -18.97 -7.48
N GLY A 42 7.48 -18.63 -6.89
CA GLY A 42 7.90 -19.10 -5.57
C GLY A 42 8.77 -18.11 -4.78
N PRO A 43 9.12 -18.45 -3.52
CA PRO A 43 9.66 -17.52 -2.53
C PRO A 43 11.19 -17.36 -2.60
N ALA A 44 11.77 -17.28 -3.80
CA ALA A 44 13.21 -17.04 -3.98
C ALA A 44 13.54 -16.46 -5.38
N PRO A 45 14.73 -15.88 -5.58
CA PRO A 45 15.11 -15.23 -6.84
C PRO A 45 15.25 -16.16 -8.05
N ASP A 46 15.39 -17.46 -7.81
CA ASP A 46 15.56 -18.52 -8.81
C ASP A 46 14.22 -19.02 -9.38
N PHE A 47 13.11 -18.76 -8.70
CA PHE A 47 11.78 -19.05 -9.24
C PHE A 47 11.43 -18.15 -10.42
N GLU A 48 10.68 -18.69 -11.38
CA GLU A 48 10.23 -17.99 -12.58
C GLU A 48 9.54 -16.66 -12.27
N ALA A 49 9.92 -15.60 -13.01
CA ALA A 49 9.27 -14.31 -12.96
C ALA A 49 7.99 -14.33 -13.80
N ILE A 50 6.87 -13.94 -13.19
CA ILE A 50 5.53 -13.98 -13.80
C ILE A 50 4.87 -12.61 -13.95
N GLY A 51 5.55 -11.55 -13.46
CA GLY A 51 5.04 -10.20 -13.55
C GLY A 51 5.89 -9.20 -12.79
N GLN A 52 5.43 -7.96 -12.75
CA GLN A 52 6.11 -6.86 -12.08
C GLN A 52 5.10 -5.91 -11.44
N LEU A 53 5.49 -5.27 -10.34
CA LEU A 53 4.71 -4.24 -9.63
C LEU A 53 5.57 -2.97 -9.51
N ALA A 54 5.04 -1.84 -9.95
CA ALA A 54 5.73 -0.56 -9.82
C ALA A 54 5.79 -0.09 -8.34
N SER A 55 6.69 0.84 -8.02
CA SER A 55 6.65 1.56 -6.75
C SER A 55 5.25 2.15 -6.49
N GLY A 56 4.80 2.14 -5.24
CA GLY A 56 3.47 2.63 -4.84
C GLY A 56 2.29 1.70 -5.20
N THR A 57 2.55 0.56 -5.85
CA THR A 57 1.51 -0.40 -6.23
C THR A 57 0.81 -0.97 -5.00
N GLY A 58 -0.47 -0.65 -4.83
CA GLY A 58 -1.35 -1.17 -3.78
C GLY A 58 -2.79 -0.65 -3.91
N PRO A 59 -3.68 -1.00 -2.96
CA PRO A 59 -3.43 -1.89 -1.83
C PRO A 59 -3.21 -3.34 -2.27
N LEU A 60 -2.38 -4.05 -1.51
CA LEU A 60 -2.08 -5.49 -1.62
C LEU A 60 -2.38 -6.17 -0.28
N SER A 61 -2.73 -7.44 -0.31
CA SER A 61 -2.81 -8.29 0.88
C SER A 61 -1.61 -9.24 0.93
N ARG A 62 -1.04 -9.42 2.13
CA ARG A 62 -0.04 -10.46 2.43
C ARG A 62 -0.77 -11.72 2.86
N GLU A 63 -0.82 -12.73 2.00
CA GLU A 63 -1.52 -13.98 2.30
C GLU A 63 -0.67 -14.93 3.14
N THR A 64 0.61 -15.05 2.78
CA THR A 64 1.57 -15.85 3.53
C THR A 64 2.98 -15.31 3.31
N CYS A 65 3.84 -15.45 4.31
CA CYS A 65 5.24 -15.07 4.20
C CYS A 65 6.13 -16.16 4.78
N VAL A 66 7.27 -16.37 4.13
CA VAL A 66 8.23 -17.40 4.50
C VAL A 66 9.63 -16.81 4.50
N ARG A 67 10.49 -17.36 5.36
CA ARG A 67 11.93 -17.14 5.34
C ARG A 67 12.55 -18.47 4.95
N LEU A 68 13.12 -18.54 3.75
CA LEU A 68 13.69 -19.78 3.26
C LEU A 68 15.15 -19.89 3.70
N ILE A 69 15.46 -20.98 4.38
CA ILE A 69 16.84 -21.45 4.54
C ILE A 69 17.20 -22.17 3.25
N THR A 70 18.12 -21.60 2.47
CA THR A 70 18.54 -22.18 1.19
C THR A 70 19.56 -23.31 1.35
N ASP A 71 20.25 -23.39 2.50
CA ASP A 71 21.19 -24.45 2.83
C ASP A 71 20.78 -25.14 4.15
N PRO A 72 20.31 -26.40 4.12
CA PRO A 72 19.91 -27.13 5.33
C PRO A 72 21.07 -27.42 6.30
N ALA A 73 22.33 -27.27 5.87
CA ALA A 73 23.50 -27.37 6.74
C ALA A 73 23.74 -26.10 7.57
N GLU A 74 23.15 -24.96 7.19
CA GLU A 74 23.26 -23.73 7.96
C GLU A 74 22.26 -23.73 9.13
N THR A 75 22.77 -24.03 10.32
CA THR A 75 21.96 -24.07 11.56
C THR A 75 21.57 -22.68 12.08
N HIS A 76 22.20 -21.63 11.58
CA HIS A 76 21.89 -20.24 11.95
C HIS A 76 22.26 -19.29 10.81
N VAL A 77 21.25 -18.84 10.06
CA VAL A 77 21.42 -17.78 9.06
C VAL A 77 20.78 -16.50 9.61
N PRO A 78 21.57 -15.54 10.09
CA PRO A 78 21.00 -14.25 10.47
C PRO A 78 20.44 -13.56 9.22
N ASN A 79 19.29 -12.88 9.37
CA ASN A 79 18.68 -12.06 8.32
C ASN A 79 18.27 -12.78 7.02
N LEU A 80 17.68 -13.97 7.13
CA LEU A 80 17.08 -14.63 5.97
C LEU A 80 16.10 -13.71 5.25
N PRO A 81 16.18 -13.60 3.91
CA PRO A 81 15.25 -12.80 3.14
C PRO A 81 13.84 -13.36 3.31
N GLU A 82 12.93 -12.51 3.75
CA GLU A 82 11.51 -12.85 3.82
C GLU A 82 10.86 -12.62 2.45
N TRP A 83 10.06 -13.59 2.03
CA TRP A 83 9.27 -13.56 0.81
C TRP A 83 7.80 -13.68 1.16
N CYS A 84 6.97 -12.88 0.50
CA CYS A 84 5.54 -12.86 0.74
C CYS A 84 4.76 -13.15 -0.53
N ARG A 85 3.74 -14.00 -0.40
CA ARG A 85 2.75 -14.26 -1.42
C ARG A 85 1.69 -13.16 -1.35
N MET A 86 1.59 -12.36 -2.41
CA MET A 86 0.75 -11.19 -2.46
C MET A 86 -0.52 -11.46 -3.26
N ALA A 87 -1.62 -10.85 -2.82
CA ALA A 87 -2.87 -10.82 -3.56
C ALA A 87 -3.43 -9.40 -3.67
N ARG A 88 -4.36 -9.21 -4.61
CA ARG A 88 -5.14 -7.99 -4.78
C ARG A 88 -6.58 -8.37 -5.11
N ASN A 89 -7.54 -7.82 -4.37
CA ASN A 89 -8.97 -8.09 -4.56
C ASN A 89 -9.29 -9.62 -4.55
N GLY A 90 -8.60 -10.38 -3.69
CA GLY A 90 -8.74 -11.84 -3.60
C GLY A 90 -8.03 -12.64 -4.70
N GLN A 91 -7.45 -11.99 -5.72
CA GLN A 91 -6.66 -12.66 -6.75
C GLN A 91 -5.19 -12.75 -6.32
N MET A 92 -4.65 -13.97 -6.32
CA MET A 92 -3.22 -14.20 -6.10
C MET A 92 -2.40 -13.60 -7.25
N LEU A 93 -1.39 -12.80 -6.91
CA LEU A 93 -0.47 -12.20 -7.89
C LEU A 93 0.81 -13.03 -8.04
N GLY A 94 1.40 -13.46 -6.92
CA GLY A 94 2.70 -14.16 -6.91
C GLY A 94 3.49 -13.87 -5.64
N TRP A 95 4.74 -14.32 -5.61
CA TRP A 95 5.69 -14.07 -4.54
C TRP A 95 6.55 -12.85 -4.83
N VAL A 96 6.83 -12.05 -3.80
CA VAL A 96 7.74 -10.90 -3.86
C VAL A 96 8.67 -10.90 -2.64
N ALA A 97 9.81 -10.23 -2.77
CA ALA A 97 10.69 -10.00 -1.62
C ALA A 97 10.05 -8.97 -0.68
N ALA A 98 9.82 -9.36 0.57
CA ALA A 98 9.05 -8.58 1.55
C ALA A 98 9.72 -7.25 1.93
N ARG A 99 11.05 -7.14 1.76
CA ARG A 99 11.82 -5.91 2.02
C ARG A 99 11.39 -4.71 1.17
N TYR A 100 10.66 -4.93 0.07
CA TYR A 100 10.11 -3.87 -0.78
C TYR A 100 8.63 -3.61 -0.52
N LEU A 101 8.08 -4.12 0.58
CA LEU A 101 6.70 -3.88 0.97
C LEU A 101 6.66 -2.92 2.17
N SER A 102 5.72 -1.99 2.13
CA SER A 102 5.46 -1.05 3.23
C SER A 102 3.99 -1.09 3.63
N PRO A 103 3.66 -0.88 4.91
CA PRO A 103 2.28 -0.65 5.33
C PRO A 103 1.66 0.54 4.57
N ALA A 104 0.44 0.37 4.08
CA ALA A 104 -0.24 1.36 3.24
C ALA A 104 -0.61 2.64 4.00
N ASP A 105 -0.86 2.54 5.31
CA ASP A 105 -1.15 3.68 6.19
C ASP A 105 0.07 4.59 6.43
N GLU A 106 1.27 4.07 6.24
CA GLU A 106 2.53 4.83 6.34
C GLU A 106 3.05 5.33 4.97
N ALA A 107 2.46 4.85 3.87
CA ALA A 107 2.98 5.03 2.53
C ALA A 107 2.86 6.46 1.99
N LEU A 108 1.74 7.14 2.27
CA LEU A 108 1.48 8.49 1.76
C LEU A 108 0.86 9.37 2.85
N ARG A 109 1.58 10.40 3.27
CA ARG A 109 1.14 11.36 4.28
C ARG A 109 0.58 12.61 3.61
N LEU A 110 -0.74 12.80 3.64
CA LEU A 110 -1.39 14.01 3.10
C LEU A 110 -1.54 15.07 4.20
N VAL A 111 -0.80 16.18 4.10
CA VAL A 111 -0.70 17.21 5.15
C VAL A 111 -1.89 18.15 5.14
N ARG A 112 -2.11 18.86 4.04
CA ARG A 112 -3.20 19.85 3.84
C ARG A 112 -3.50 19.98 2.35
N GLY A 113 -4.62 20.60 1.97
CA GLY A 113 -4.84 20.96 0.57
C GLY A 113 -3.79 21.96 0.07
N TRP A 114 -3.40 21.84 -1.20
CA TRP A 114 -2.28 22.58 -1.77
C TRP A 114 -2.55 24.10 -1.82
N ARG A 115 -3.68 24.51 -2.43
CA ARG A 115 -4.16 25.91 -2.47
C ARG A 115 -5.06 26.32 -1.31
N GLY A 116 -5.52 25.37 -0.50
CA GLY A 116 -6.45 25.61 0.62
C GLY A 116 -7.17 24.34 1.05
N GLU A 117 -7.97 24.38 2.11
CA GLU A 117 -8.58 23.18 2.72
C GLU A 117 -9.46 22.35 1.78
N GLY A 118 -10.12 22.98 0.80
CA GLY A 118 -10.99 22.30 -0.16
C GLY A 118 -10.29 21.79 -1.42
N ASP A 119 -8.96 21.94 -1.52
CA ASP A 119 -8.21 21.50 -2.69
C ASP A 119 -8.13 19.96 -2.72
N ALA A 120 -8.54 19.36 -3.84
CA ALA A 120 -8.45 17.92 -4.04
C ALA A 120 -6.98 17.46 -4.08
N CYS A 121 -6.10 18.30 -4.62
CA CYS A 121 -4.67 18.12 -4.56
C CYS A 121 -4.13 18.56 -3.20
N ARG A 122 -3.31 17.72 -2.58
CA ARG A 122 -2.80 17.92 -1.22
C ARG A 122 -1.27 17.94 -1.18
N ILE A 123 -0.69 18.69 -0.26
CA ILE A 123 0.75 18.60 0.05
C ILE A 123 1.03 17.21 0.61
N ALA A 124 1.94 16.48 -0.02
CA ALA A 124 2.50 15.24 0.49
C ALA A 124 3.65 15.55 1.45
N GLY A 125 3.63 14.92 2.62
CA GLY A 125 4.72 14.95 3.58
C GLY A 125 5.72 13.83 3.32
N GLU A 126 6.82 13.88 4.07
CA GLU A 126 7.85 12.84 4.06
C GLU A 126 7.33 11.50 4.58
N THR A 127 7.59 10.46 3.78
CA THR A 127 7.44 9.04 4.07
C THR A 127 8.58 8.31 3.37
N ALA A 128 8.74 7.01 3.64
CA ALA A 128 9.72 6.19 2.93
C ALA A 128 9.53 6.25 1.40
N LEU A 129 8.30 6.44 0.93
CA LEU A 129 7.97 6.48 -0.50
C LEU A 129 8.08 7.88 -1.13
N THR A 130 8.03 8.94 -0.33
CA THR A 130 8.03 10.32 -0.85
C THR A 130 9.36 11.05 -0.64
N VAL A 131 10.24 10.53 0.22
CA VAL A 131 11.51 11.19 0.59
C VAL A 131 12.38 11.57 -0.62
N GLU A 132 12.48 10.70 -1.62
CA GLU A 132 13.27 10.94 -2.85
C GLU A 132 12.65 12.00 -3.78
N TYR A 133 11.40 12.41 -3.54
CA TYR A 133 10.70 13.41 -4.33
C TYR A 133 10.60 14.77 -3.64
N LEU A 134 11.04 14.86 -2.37
CA LEU A 134 11.04 16.11 -1.63
C LEU A 134 12.22 16.97 -2.05
N ASP A 135 11.95 18.26 -2.28
CA ASP A 135 12.90 19.25 -2.77
C ASP A 135 12.65 20.55 -1.99
N ASP A 136 13.69 21.28 -1.62
CA ASP A 136 13.56 22.54 -0.88
C ASP A 136 13.03 23.68 -1.77
N SER A 137 13.17 23.55 -3.09
CA SER A 137 12.72 24.50 -4.10
C SER A 137 11.30 24.21 -4.66
N ALA A 138 10.70 23.06 -4.32
CA ALA A 138 9.39 22.66 -4.83
C ALA A 138 8.48 22.10 -3.74
N ASP A 139 7.18 22.23 -3.95
CA ASP A 139 6.20 21.51 -3.15
C ASP A 139 5.92 20.14 -3.80
N LEU A 140 5.91 19.08 -2.98
CA LEU A 140 5.43 17.77 -3.41
C LEU A 140 3.92 17.70 -3.21
N VAL A 141 3.18 17.60 -4.31
CA VAL A 141 1.72 17.59 -4.34
C VAL A 141 1.23 16.22 -4.76
N ALA A 142 0.32 15.63 -3.99
CA ALA A 142 -0.41 14.43 -4.35
C ALA A 142 -1.83 14.80 -4.79
N CYS A 143 -2.16 14.52 -6.05
CA CYS A 143 -3.51 14.67 -6.60
C CYS A 143 -4.11 13.29 -6.85
N PRO A 144 -5.42 13.08 -6.65
CA PRO A 144 -6.07 11.84 -7.07
C PRO A 144 -5.78 11.54 -8.54
N ASP A 145 -5.50 10.28 -8.86
CA ASP A 145 -5.21 9.86 -10.24
C ASP A 145 -6.38 10.23 -11.17
N GLY A 146 -6.05 10.82 -12.32
CA GLY A 146 -7.04 11.25 -13.31
C GLY A 146 -7.83 12.51 -12.95
N HIS A 147 -7.51 13.18 -11.82
CA HIS A 147 -8.18 14.43 -11.46
C HIS A 147 -7.91 15.52 -12.52
N PRO A 148 -8.93 16.31 -12.94
CA PRO A 148 -8.78 17.31 -14.01
C PRO A 148 -7.73 18.39 -13.73
N GLU A 149 -7.43 18.66 -12.45
CA GLU A 149 -6.43 19.64 -12.04
C GLU A 149 -4.99 19.22 -12.34
N LEU A 150 -4.72 17.95 -12.63
CA LEU A 150 -3.41 17.48 -13.05
C LEU A 150 -2.91 18.22 -14.30
N SER A 151 -3.82 18.49 -15.24
CA SER A 151 -3.48 19.18 -16.49
C SER A 151 -3.14 20.66 -16.25
N SER A 152 -3.91 21.36 -15.41
CA SER A 152 -3.66 22.77 -15.10
C SER A 152 -2.37 22.95 -14.28
N LEU A 153 -2.07 22.05 -13.35
CA LEU A 153 -0.80 22.08 -12.61
C LEU A 153 0.42 21.96 -13.54
N GLN A 154 0.38 21.03 -14.50
CA GLN A 154 1.48 20.83 -15.43
C GLN A 154 1.65 22.03 -16.39
N GLN A 155 0.54 22.58 -16.90
CA GLN A 155 0.57 23.68 -17.87
C GLN A 155 0.88 25.03 -17.21
N ASP A 156 0.18 25.37 -16.13
CA ASP A 156 0.21 26.73 -15.56
C ASP A 156 1.32 26.89 -14.53
N ARG A 157 1.66 25.80 -13.82
CA ARG A 157 2.62 25.83 -12.70
C ARG A 157 3.90 25.07 -13.01
N ARG A 158 4.05 24.59 -14.24
CA ARG A 158 5.20 23.78 -14.69
C ARG A 158 5.46 22.58 -13.77
N ALA A 159 4.38 22.02 -13.21
CA ALA A 159 4.48 20.86 -12.35
C ALA A 159 5.02 19.66 -13.14
N ARG A 160 5.89 18.86 -12.53
CA ARG A 160 6.42 17.62 -13.10
C ARG A 160 5.85 16.43 -12.36
N ILE A 161 5.27 15.46 -13.07
CA ILE A 161 4.90 14.17 -12.49
C ILE A 161 6.17 13.43 -12.09
N VAL A 162 6.24 12.99 -10.83
CA VAL A 162 7.40 12.30 -10.25
C VAL A 162 7.08 10.88 -9.80
N GLY A 163 5.80 10.50 -9.70
CA GLY A 163 5.42 9.14 -9.37
C GLY A 163 3.91 8.94 -9.20
N HIS A 164 3.52 7.69 -8.90
CA HIS A 164 2.15 7.33 -8.55
C HIS A 164 2.15 6.47 -7.28
N ILE A 165 1.29 6.79 -6.32
CA ILE A 165 1.21 6.10 -5.02
C ILE A 165 -0.25 6.07 -4.56
N LEU A 166 -0.77 4.89 -4.21
CA LEU A 166 -2.08 4.74 -3.56
C LEU A 166 -3.21 5.52 -4.26
N GLY A 167 -3.28 5.44 -5.58
CA GLY A 167 -4.30 6.14 -6.37
C GLY A 167 -4.10 7.65 -6.48
N HIS A 168 -2.89 8.14 -6.18
CA HIS A 168 -2.50 9.53 -6.35
C HIS A 168 -1.32 9.66 -7.32
N THR A 169 -1.39 10.67 -8.18
CA THR A 169 -0.27 11.14 -8.98
C THR A 169 0.50 12.16 -8.15
N LEU A 170 1.80 11.94 -7.99
CA LEU A 170 2.71 12.87 -7.32
C LEU A 170 3.29 13.87 -8.32
N LEU A 171 3.26 15.15 -7.95
CA LEU A 171 3.80 16.24 -8.73
C LEU A 171 4.79 17.06 -7.91
N SER A 172 5.96 17.34 -8.48
CA SER A 172 6.85 18.39 -8.01
C SER A 172 6.39 19.72 -8.63
N VAL A 173 5.98 20.68 -7.79
CA VAL A 173 5.51 22.00 -8.21
C VAL A 173 6.50 23.06 -7.71
N PRO A 174 7.22 23.77 -8.60
CA PRO A 174 8.13 24.84 -8.21
C PRO A 174 7.41 25.94 -7.41
N ARG A 175 8.11 26.52 -6.42
CA ARG A 175 7.60 27.65 -5.62
C ARG A 175 7.65 28.97 -6.37
#